data_AF-A0ABD3W4J4-F1
#
_entry.id   AF-A0ABD3W4J4-F1
#
_cell.length_a   1.000
_cell.length_b   1.000
_cell.length_c   1.000
_cell.angle_alpha   90.00
_cell.angle_beta   90.00
_cell.angle_gamma   90.00
#
_symmetry.space_group_name_H-M   'P 1'
#
loop_
_entity.id
_entity.type
_entity.pdbx_description
1 polymer ?
#
loop_
_entity_poly.entity_id
_entity_poly.type
_entity_poly.pdbx_seq_one_letter_code
_entity_poly.pdbx_strand_id
1 'polypeptide(L)'
;MDLSFKWSERPKPLGDILNEGHLPMIVKMHSDGKAKPIKEGTFDMNQPFLLFTNLKGVKLYAENVAGVDDTKSHRESKVNDTGPLMVIPLEYKGWFRIIDEENLPLKTIANVARLMPAVILSAKYVTAFCRLPPTSSRKQDIYDKVDLAPGTFSIQSIVEDYVQYMGSLGTVKKTLLRCLKCTSESGQEVLFPFDLDGEFYVVEAKKTKSKPLEKEQYSYAYTINTLVRMGTFTKPTRLKLLCGEPPSKPCGFTSILKVVDIVRDKTVVACTLSPDQKLLELPVTPFPLFQKATNEDLIEEKVVKEALRFLKSNADKYVCEIKVRTKVNLETKGKKENKPRPVTTL
;
A
#
# COMPACT_ATOMS: atom_id res chain seq x y z
N MET A 1 10.98 -31.20 14.89
CA MET A 1 11.35 -30.75 16.25
C MET A 1 10.03 -30.57 16.98
N ASP A 2 9.75 -31.42 17.95
CA ASP A 2 8.46 -31.41 18.65
C ASP A 2 8.57 -30.54 19.89
N LEU A 3 8.21 -29.27 19.75
CA LEU A 3 8.04 -28.37 20.88
C LEU A 3 6.87 -28.87 21.74
N SER A 4 7.13 -29.13 23.02
CA SER A 4 6.09 -29.57 23.97
C SER A 4 5.35 -28.37 24.55
N PHE A 5 4.22 -28.01 23.93
CA PHE A 5 3.37 -26.91 24.38
C PHE A 5 2.37 -27.36 25.44
N LYS A 6 2.37 -26.68 26.59
CA LYS A 6 1.29 -26.68 27.58
C LYS A 6 0.34 -25.55 27.24
N TRP A 7 -0.93 -25.88 27.00
CA TRP A 7 -1.96 -24.94 26.58
C TRP A 7 -2.89 -24.61 27.74
N SER A 8 -3.36 -23.36 27.79
CA SER A 8 -4.42 -22.96 28.70
C SER A 8 -5.68 -23.82 28.49
N GLU A 9 -6.28 -24.31 29.58
CA GLU A 9 -7.45 -25.21 29.52
C GLU A 9 -8.66 -24.56 28.83
N ARG A 10 -8.91 -23.28 29.10
CA ARG A 10 -10.08 -22.56 28.59
C ARG A 10 -9.71 -21.75 27.36
N PRO A 11 -10.29 -22.04 26.18
CA PRO A 11 -10.10 -21.21 25.00
C PRO A 11 -10.82 -19.87 25.19
N LYS A 12 -10.19 -18.77 24.77
CA LYS A 12 -10.69 -17.41 24.95
C LYS A 12 -10.63 -16.62 23.64
N PRO A 13 -11.48 -15.59 23.46
CA PRO A 13 -11.30 -14.61 22.39
C PRO A 13 -9.90 -13.98 22.46
N LEU A 14 -9.37 -13.60 21.30
CA LEU A 14 -8.05 -12.96 21.24
C LEU A 14 -8.00 -11.66 22.05
N GLY A 15 -9.12 -10.93 22.12
CA GLY A 15 -9.23 -9.70 22.92
C GLY A 15 -8.96 -9.93 24.40
N ASP A 16 -9.50 -11.01 24.97
CA ASP A 16 -9.34 -11.33 26.39
C ASP A 16 -7.90 -11.78 26.68
N ILE A 17 -7.32 -12.59 25.80
CA ILE A 17 -5.92 -13.04 25.91
C ILE A 17 -4.95 -11.84 25.91
N LEU A 18 -5.20 -10.85 25.05
CA LEU A 18 -4.39 -9.64 24.97
C LEU A 18 -4.55 -8.71 26.19
N ASN A 19 -5.68 -8.77 26.89
CA ASN A 19 -5.91 -7.99 28.10
C ASN A 19 -5.24 -8.64 29.34
N GLU A 20 -5.07 -9.96 29.32
CA GLU A 20 -4.50 -10.74 30.44
C GLU A 20 -2.96 -10.89 30.36
N GLY A 21 -2.33 -10.53 29.25
CA GLY A 21 -0.90 -10.77 29.06
C GLY A 21 -0.18 -9.72 28.21
N HIS A 22 1.13 -9.87 28.10
CA HIS A 22 2.00 -9.00 27.30
C HIS A 22 2.48 -9.70 26.04
N LEU A 23 2.63 -8.93 24.96
CA LEU A 23 3.28 -9.41 23.74
C LEU A 23 4.81 -9.36 23.90
N PRO A 24 5.57 -10.27 23.26
CA PRO A 24 5.09 -11.35 22.41
C PRO A 24 4.56 -12.56 23.21
N MET A 25 3.62 -13.31 22.64
CA MET A 25 3.09 -14.53 23.28
C MET A 25 2.67 -15.58 22.26
N ILE A 26 2.68 -16.86 22.66
CA ILE A 26 2.33 -17.97 21.78
C ILE A 26 0.87 -18.36 22.00
N VAL A 27 0.12 -18.47 20.89
CA VAL A 27 -1.26 -18.96 20.90
C VAL A 27 -1.44 -20.01 19.80
N LYS A 28 -2.49 -20.82 19.93
CA LYS A 28 -3.03 -21.59 18.80
C LYS A 28 -4.53 -21.38 18.72
N MET A 29 -5.11 -21.53 17.54
CA MET A 29 -6.56 -21.56 17.41
C MET A 29 -7.11 -22.82 18.07
N HIS A 30 -8.22 -22.69 18.82
CA HIS A 30 -8.88 -23.84 19.43
C HIS A 30 -9.52 -24.71 18.35
N SER A 31 -9.47 -26.04 18.48
CA SER A 31 -9.92 -26.99 17.45
C SER A 31 -11.43 -26.95 17.17
N ASP A 32 -12.25 -26.55 18.16
CA ASP A 32 -13.68 -26.29 17.92
C ASP A 32 -13.93 -24.96 17.22
N GLY A 33 -12.89 -24.14 17.06
CA GLY A 33 -12.87 -23.01 16.15
C GLY A 33 -12.97 -23.55 14.73
N LYS A 34 -14.21 -23.67 14.23
CA LYS A 34 -14.55 -24.17 12.90
C LYS A 34 -14.12 -23.23 11.76
N ALA A 35 -12.89 -22.74 11.80
CA ALA A 35 -12.28 -21.96 10.74
C ALA A 35 -11.64 -22.95 9.76
N LYS A 36 -12.46 -23.48 8.83
CA LYS A 36 -11.91 -24.32 7.77
C LYS A 36 -11.34 -23.42 6.67
N PRO A 37 -10.07 -23.63 6.28
CA PRO A 37 -9.54 -22.98 5.09
C PRO A 37 -10.42 -23.31 3.86
N ILE A 38 -10.80 -22.30 3.08
CA ILE A 38 -11.74 -22.49 1.94
C ILE A 38 -11.06 -23.13 0.73
N LYS A 39 -9.73 -23.09 0.63
CA LYS A 39 -8.97 -23.68 -0.47
C LYS A 39 -7.75 -24.44 0.04
N GLU A 40 -7.44 -25.58 -0.58
CA GLU A 40 -6.18 -26.28 -0.39
C GLU A 40 -4.99 -25.34 -0.66
N GLY A 41 -3.95 -25.41 0.18
CA GLY A 41 -2.80 -24.49 0.14
C GLY A 41 -2.96 -23.21 0.95
N THR A 42 -4.11 -23.00 1.61
CA THR A 42 -4.24 -21.94 2.61
C THR A 42 -3.65 -22.38 3.95
N PHE A 43 -3.13 -21.40 4.65
CA PHE A 43 -2.40 -21.50 5.92
C PHE A 43 -3.12 -22.38 6.95
N ASP A 44 -2.41 -23.34 7.56
CA ASP A 44 -2.96 -24.14 8.65
C ASP A 44 -3.16 -23.25 9.88
N MET A 45 -4.42 -23.01 10.23
CA MET A 45 -4.78 -22.19 11.38
C MET A 45 -4.65 -22.95 12.71
N ASN A 46 -4.43 -24.27 12.68
CA ASN A 46 -4.27 -25.08 13.90
C ASN A 46 -2.85 -25.09 14.45
N GLN A 47 -1.86 -24.64 13.66
CA GLN A 47 -0.48 -24.54 14.12
C GLN A 47 -0.32 -23.41 15.15
N PRO A 48 0.71 -23.46 16.01
CA PRO A 48 1.03 -22.37 16.91
C PRO A 48 1.50 -21.09 16.20
N PHE A 49 1.12 -19.94 16.75
CA PHE A 49 1.51 -18.60 16.29
C PHE A 49 2.20 -17.84 17.41
N LEU A 50 3.24 -17.08 17.05
CA LEU A 50 3.80 -16.04 17.90
C LEU A 50 3.09 -14.72 17.59
N LEU A 51 2.30 -14.23 18.54
CA LEU A 51 1.71 -12.89 18.51
C LEU A 51 2.78 -11.84 18.83
N PHE A 52 2.81 -10.74 18.09
CA PHE A 52 3.90 -9.76 18.18
C PHE A 52 3.46 -8.34 18.52
N THR A 53 2.56 -7.77 17.70
CA THR A 53 2.11 -6.39 17.90
C THR A 53 0.61 -6.27 17.66
N ASN A 54 -0.04 -5.46 18.48
CA ASN A 54 -1.47 -5.16 18.41
C ASN A 54 -1.68 -3.85 17.66
N LEU A 55 -2.54 -3.89 16.64
CA LEU A 55 -2.81 -2.79 15.75
C LEU A 55 -4.25 -2.34 15.90
N LYS A 56 -4.45 -1.04 15.78
CA LYS A 56 -5.76 -0.41 15.63
C LYS A 56 -5.65 0.56 14.48
N GLY A 57 -6.50 0.42 13.47
CA GLY A 57 -6.36 1.21 12.27
C GLY A 57 -7.64 1.28 11.45
N VAL A 58 -7.54 2.00 10.34
CA VAL A 58 -8.59 2.02 9.32
C VAL A 58 -8.09 1.23 8.11
N LYS A 59 -8.94 0.40 7.54
CA LYS A 59 -8.63 -0.38 6.34
C LYS A 59 -9.72 -0.22 5.30
N LEU A 60 -9.28 -0.13 4.06
CA LEU A 60 -10.13 -0.09 2.88
C LEU A 60 -10.27 -1.51 2.32
N TYR A 61 -11.50 -1.96 2.14
CA TYR A 61 -11.80 -3.22 1.46
C TYR A 61 -12.20 -2.94 0.02
N ALA A 62 -11.49 -3.56 -0.91
CA ALA A 62 -11.71 -3.33 -2.34
C ALA A 62 -11.64 -4.63 -3.15
N GLU A 63 -12.50 -4.75 -4.16
CA GLU A 63 -12.46 -5.85 -5.12
C GLU A 63 -11.44 -5.52 -6.21
N ASN A 64 -10.60 -6.49 -6.58
CA ASN A 64 -9.78 -6.40 -7.79
C ASN A 64 -10.71 -6.41 -9.00
N VAL A 65 -10.55 -5.48 -9.93
CA VAL A 65 -11.42 -5.39 -11.10
C VAL A 65 -10.68 -5.90 -12.34
N ALA A 66 -11.14 -7.01 -12.91
CA ALA A 66 -10.57 -7.56 -14.14
C ALA A 66 -11.26 -7.00 -15.40
N GLY A 67 -10.57 -7.06 -16.53
CA GLY A 67 -11.16 -6.78 -17.85
C GLY A 67 -11.48 -5.31 -18.15
N VAL A 68 -10.91 -4.37 -17.40
CA VAL A 68 -11.06 -2.95 -17.69
C VAL A 68 -9.94 -2.52 -18.63
N ASP A 69 -10.32 -2.26 -19.89
CA ASP A 69 -9.46 -1.58 -20.85
C ASP A 69 -9.38 -0.10 -20.44
N ASP A 70 -8.17 0.37 -20.09
CA ASP A 70 -7.90 1.76 -19.67
C ASP A 70 -8.32 2.80 -20.73
N THR A 71 -8.53 2.36 -21.97
CA THR A 71 -8.77 3.24 -23.12
C THR A 71 -10.25 3.48 -23.44
N LYS A 72 -11.18 2.68 -22.90
CA LYS A 72 -12.61 2.79 -23.23
C LYS A 72 -13.37 3.44 -22.08
N SER A 73 -14.07 4.55 -22.38
CA SER A 73 -14.87 5.32 -21.43
C SER A 73 -15.76 4.40 -20.57
N HIS A 74 -15.50 4.39 -19.27
CA HIS A 74 -16.02 3.44 -18.28
C HIS A 74 -17.52 3.53 -17.98
N ARG A 75 -18.29 4.32 -18.74
CA ARG A 75 -19.73 4.47 -18.51
C ARG A 75 -20.53 3.22 -18.89
N GLU A 76 -20.02 2.33 -19.75
CA GLU A 76 -20.83 1.21 -20.27
C GLU A 76 -20.16 -0.18 -20.28
N SER A 77 -18.88 -0.31 -19.91
CA SER A 77 -18.29 -1.65 -19.79
C SER A 77 -18.88 -2.35 -18.57
N LYS A 78 -19.76 -3.33 -18.83
CA LYS A 78 -20.21 -4.31 -17.83
C LYS A 78 -18.95 -5.01 -17.30
N VAL A 79 -18.49 -4.57 -16.13
CA VAL A 79 -17.43 -5.23 -15.38
C VAL A 79 -18.00 -6.58 -14.93
N ASN A 80 -17.70 -7.63 -15.69
CA ASN A 80 -18.29 -8.95 -15.47
C ASN A 80 -17.53 -9.78 -14.43
N ASP A 81 -16.26 -9.44 -14.14
CA ASP A 81 -15.42 -10.25 -13.25
C ASP A 81 -14.83 -9.42 -12.10
N THR A 82 -15.36 -9.65 -10.89
CA THR A 82 -14.75 -9.20 -9.63
C THR A 82 -13.74 -10.25 -9.16
N GLY A 83 -12.47 -9.88 -9.13
CA GLY A 83 -11.39 -10.68 -8.56
C GLY A 83 -11.44 -10.77 -7.02
N PRO A 84 -10.37 -11.24 -6.36
CA PRO A 84 -10.39 -11.41 -4.92
C PRO A 84 -10.53 -10.07 -4.18
N LEU A 85 -11.12 -10.13 -2.98
CA LEU A 85 -11.22 -8.99 -2.08
C LEU A 85 -9.83 -8.69 -1.49
N MET A 86 -9.43 -7.44 -1.55
CA MET A 86 -8.19 -6.93 -1.01
C MET A 86 -8.45 -6.00 0.16
N VAL A 87 -7.45 -5.93 1.04
CA VAL A 87 -7.42 -5.09 2.21
C VAL A 87 -6.24 -4.14 2.07
N ILE A 88 -6.53 -2.84 2.05
CA ILE A 88 -5.54 -1.78 1.89
C ILE A 88 -5.50 -0.98 3.19
N PRO A 89 -4.38 -1.02 3.94
CA PRO A 89 -4.25 -0.25 5.18
C PRO A 89 -4.20 1.25 4.87
N LEU A 90 -4.66 2.09 5.81
CA LEU A 90 -4.60 3.54 5.69
C LEU A 90 -3.16 4.04 5.49
N GLU A 91 -2.20 3.32 6.08
CA GLU A 91 -0.77 3.57 6.06
C GLU A 91 -0.07 3.11 4.76
N TYR A 92 -0.80 2.49 3.82
CA TYR A 92 -0.23 2.04 2.55
C TYR A 92 0.42 3.21 1.79
N LYS A 93 1.70 3.04 1.46
CA LYS A 93 2.51 4.03 0.74
C LYS A 93 2.33 3.89 -0.76
N GLY A 94 1.16 4.30 -1.25
CA GLY A 94 0.92 4.38 -2.68
C GLY A 94 -0.08 5.46 -3.06
N TRP A 95 -0.08 5.77 -4.34
CA TRP A 95 -0.85 6.84 -4.96
C TRP A 95 -1.91 6.26 -5.87
N PHE A 96 -3.11 6.81 -5.78
CA PHE A 96 -4.28 6.37 -6.50
C PHE A 96 -4.91 7.54 -7.25
N ARG A 97 -5.48 7.27 -8.42
CA ARG A 97 -6.48 8.17 -9.03
C ARG A 97 -7.86 7.58 -8.88
N ILE A 98 -8.87 8.45 -8.89
CA ILE A 98 -10.26 8.05 -9.03
C ILE A 98 -10.56 7.89 -10.53
N ILE A 99 -11.25 6.80 -10.91
CA ILE A 99 -11.46 6.40 -12.32
C ILE A 99 -12.71 7.04 -12.94
N ASP A 100 -13.56 7.70 -12.16
CA ASP A 100 -14.78 8.37 -12.63
C ASP A 100 -14.55 9.82 -13.10
N GLU A 101 -13.36 10.38 -12.88
CA GLU A 101 -12.96 11.67 -13.39
C GLU A 101 -12.61 11.56 -14.88
N GLU A 102 -13.24 12.37 -15.74
CA GLU A 102 -12.89 12.54 -17.16
C GLU A 102 -11.48 13.16 -17.37
N ASN A 103 -10.78 13.38 -16.26
CA ASN A 103 -9.45 13.94 -16.18
C ASN A 103 -8.40 12.94 -16.69
N LEU A 104 -7.41 13.44 -17.43
CA LEU A 104 -6.29 12.66 -17.94
C LEU A 104 -4.97 13.08 -17.27
N PRO A 105 -3.97 12.19 -17.21
CA PRO A 105 -2.64 12.60 -16.78
C PRO A 105 -2.03 13.63 -17.75
N LEU A 106 -1.26 14.55 -17.19
CA LEU A 106 -0.44 15.46 -17.97
C LEU A 106 0.66 14.63 -18.66
N LYS A 107 0.78 14.77 -19.98
CA LYS A 107 1.68 13.94 -20.79
C LYS A 107 3.10 14.46 -20.92
N THR A 108 3.32 15.75 -20.64
CA THR A 108 4.64 16.39 -20.79
C THR A 108 4.92 17.31 -19.62
N ILE A 109 6.21 17.53 -19.34
CA ILE A 109 6.67 18.48 -18.33
C ILE A 109 6.30 19.93 -18.72
N ALA A 110 6.27 20.25 -20.01
CA ALA A 110 5.76 21.54 -20.47
C ALA A 110 4.30 21.78 -20.02
N ASN A 111 3.43 20.76 -20.06
CA ASN A 111 2.06 20.87 -19.57
C ASN A 111 2.04 21.07 -18.05
N VAL A 112 2.85 20.33 -17.30
CA VAL A 112 3.02 20.53 -15.85
C VAL A 112 3.47 21.95 -15.52
N ALA A 113 4.46 22.47 -16.26
CA ALA A 113 5.02 23.80 -16.06
C ALA A 113 4.07 24.94 -16.41
N ARG A 114 3.03 24.71 -17.24
CA ARG A 114 1.95 25.67 -17.46
C ARG A 114 1.05 25.79 -16.23
N LEU A 115 0.80 24.66 -15.57
CA LEU A 115 -0.05 24.59 -14.38
C LEU A 115 0.67 25.05 -13.10
N MET A 116 1.98 24.80 -13.02
CA MET A 116 2.80 25.06 -11.84
C MET A 116 2.16 24.56 -10.52
N PRO A 117 1.77 23.28 -10.42
CA PRO A 117 1.31 22.73 -9.14
C PRO A 117 2.43 22.80 -8.09
N ALA A 118 2.08 22.66 -6.82
CA ALA A 118 3.08 22.61 -5.75
C ALA A 118 3.83 21.26 -5.79
N VAL A 119 3.10 20.16 -5.98
CA VAL A 119 3.66 18.80 -6.02
C VAL A 119 3.02 18.00 -7.16
N ILE A 120 3.85 17.24 -7.86
CA ILE A 120 3.42 16.26 -8.87
C ILE A 120 3.83 14.85 -8.48
N LEU A 121 3.12 13.88 -9.05
CA LEU A 121 3.52 12.47 -9.09
C LEU A 121 3.91 12.11 -10.53
N SER A 122 5.10 11.54 -10.74
CA SER A 122 5.39 10.77 -11.96
C SER A 122 4.99 9.32 -11.72
N ALA A 123 4.07 8.79 -12.54
CA ALA A 123 3.63 7.40 -12.43
C ALA A 123 4.51 6.40 -13.21
N LYS A 124 5.52 6.90 -13.94
CA LYS A 124 6.42 6.09 -14.78
C LYS A 124 7.88 6.46 -14.51
N TYR A 125 8.78 5.57 -14.93
CA TYR A 125 10.19 5.90 -15.01
C TYR A 125 10.40 7.04 -16.01
N VAL A 126 11.15 8.05 -15.62
CA VAL A 126 11.41 9.24 -16.45
C VAL A 126 12.87 9.64 -16.33
N THR A 127 13.49 9.98 -17.46
CA THR A 127 14.89 10.41 -17.47
C THR A 127 14.98 11.90 -17.14
N ALA A 128 15.77 12.24 -16.13
CA ALA A 128 15.95 13.62 -15.68
C ALA A 128 17.42 13.92 -15.33
N PHE A 129 17.73 15.18 -15.05
CA PHE A 129 19.05 15.60 -14.62
C PHE A 129 19.07 15.79 -13.10
N CYS A 130 19.86 15.00 -12.40
CA CYS A 130 20.00 15.05 -10.95
C CYS A 130 21.29 15.75 -10.55
N ARG A 131 21.23 16.72 -9.64
CA ARG A 131 22.43 17.46 -9.22
C ARG A 131 23.39 16.51 -8.50
N LEU A 132 24.66 16.48 -8.93
CA LEU A 132 25.72 15.76 -8.23
C LEU A 132 26.13 16.55 -6.97
N PRO A 133 26.61 15.86 -5.92
CA PRO A 133 27.14 16.53 -4.73
C PRO A 133 28.24 17.53 -5.12
N PRO A 134 28.27 18.72 -4.49
CA PRO A 134 29.31 19.70 -4.77
C PRO A 134 30.68 19.10 -4.44
N THR A 135 31.59 19.13 -5.41
CA THR A 135 33.00 18.77 -5.19
C THR A 135 33.80 20.05 -4.97
N SER A 136 34.75 20.02 -4.03
CA SER A 136 35.52 21.20 -3.58
C SER A 136 36.26 21.95 -4.69
N SER A 137 36.46 21.33 -5.86
CA SER A 137 37.17 21.89 -7.00
C SER A 137 36.28 22.58 -8.04
N ARG A 138 34.93 22.46 -7.96
CA ARG A 138 34.03 22.92 -9.03
C ARG A 138 33.13 24.07 -8.57
N LYS A 139 33.25 25.21 -9.26
CA LYS A 139 32.38 26.40 -9.05
C LYS A 139 31.00 26.28 -9.70
N GLN A 140 30.81 25.29 -10.58
CA GLN A 140 29.58 25.11 -11.36
C GLN A 140 28.91 23.79 -11.02
N ASP A 141 27.59 23.81 -11.02
CA ASP A 141 26.77 22.62 -10.80
C ASP A 141 26.86 21.69 -12.01
N ILE A 142 27.10 20.42 -11.72
CA ILE A 142 27.12 19.35 -12.71
C ILE A 142 26.04 18.35 -12.32
N TYR A 143 25.32 17.91 -13.33
CA TYR A 143 24.22 16.99 -13.19
C TYR A 143 24.62 15.60 -13.73
N ASP A 144 23.89 14.59 -13.28
CA ASP A 144 23.91 13.27 -13.89
C ASP A 144 22.57 13.01 -14.56
N LYS A 145 22.60 12.34 -15.71
CA LYS A 145 21.38 11.98 -16.44
C LYS A 145 20.91 10.62 -15.96
N VAL A 146 19.83 10.59 -15.16
CA VAL A 146 19.40 9.42 -14.40
C VAL A 146 17.94 9.09 -14.73
N ASP A 147 17.64 7.80 -14.85
CA ASP A 147 16.27 7.30 -14.89
C ASP A 147 15.69 7.27 -13.48
N LEU A 148 14.75 8.16 -13.22
CA LEU A 148 14.08 8.26 -11.94
C LEU A 148 12.89 7.32 -11.89
N ALA A 149 12.77 6.59 -10.78
CA ALA A 149 11.60 5.76 -10.49
C ALA A 149 10.34 6.63 -10.29
N PRO A 150 9.14 6.03 -10.43
CA PRO A 150 7.89 6.69 -10.05
C PRO A 150 7.94 7.25 -8.63
N GLY A 151 7.41 8.46 -8.42
CA GLY A 151 7.52 9.16 -7.15
C GLY A 151 7.06 10.62 -7.23
N THR A 152 7.05 11.30 -6.08
CA THR A 152 6.62 12.70 -6.02
C THR A 152 7.76 13.70 -6.12
N PHE A 153 7.45 14.86 -6.69
CA PHE A 153 8.39 15.94 -6.94
C PHE A 153 7.73 17.28 -6.59
N SER A 154 8.38 18.04 -5.70
CA SER A 154 7.95 19.40 -5.33
C SER A 154 8.50 20.38 -6.35
N ILE A 155 7.63 21.17 -7.00
CA ILE A 155 8.02 22.12 -8.03
C ILE A 155 8.55 23.41 -7.39
N GLN A 156 9.74 23.83 -7.83
CA GLN A 156 10.36 25.07 -7.37
C GLN A 156 10.17 26.20 -8.37
N SER A 157 10.68 26.02 -9.59
CA SER A 157 10.74 27.07 -10.61
C SER A 157 10.95 26.48 -12.00
N ILE A 158 10.90 27.35 -13.01
CA ILE A 158 11.34 27.05 -14.37
C ILE A 158 12.74 27.63 -14.53
N VAL A 159 13.66 26.86 -15.11
CA VAL A 159 15.04 27.27 -15.39
C VAL A 159 15.28 27.14 -16.89
N GLU A 160 15.91 28.14 -17.49
CA GLU A 160 16.32 28.12 -18.89
C GLU A 160 17.79 28.55 -18.94
N ASP A 161 18.68 27.56 -19.00
CA ASP A 161 20.13 27.77 -18.95
C ASP A 161 20.88 26.59 -19.56
N TYR A 162 22.20 26.72 -19.71
CA TYR A 162 23.09 25.64 -20.08
C TYR A 162 23.31 24.65 -18.93
N VAL A 163 22.63 23.51 -19.01
CA VAL A 163 22.82 22.39 -18.10
C VAL A 163 24.09 21.64 -18.46
N GLN A 164 25.00 21.51 -17.49
CA GLN A 164 26.19 20.67 -17.61
C GLN A 164 25.94 19.31 -16.99
N TYR A 165 26.20 18.24 -17.73
CA TYR A 165 25.95 16.89 -17.23
C TYR A 165 27.02 15.88 -17.66
N MET A 166 27.16 14.83 -16.87
CA MET A 166 28.08 13.73 -17.16
C MET A 166 27.52 12.87 -18.30
N GLY A 167 28.28 12.73 -19.38
CA GLY A 167 28.01 11.77 -20.45
C GLY A 167 28.43 10.35 -20.07
N SER A 168 27.99 9.36 -20.85
CA SER A 168 28.31 7.94 -20.64
C SER A 168 29.81 7.61 -20.64
N LEU A 169 30.64 8.43 -21.29
CA LEU A 169 32.10 8.29 -21.34
C LEU A 169 32.82 9.10 -20.25
N GLY A 170 32.09 9.63 -19.25
CA GLY A 170 32.66 10.50 -18.21
C GLY A 170 33.01 11.91 -18.68
N THR A 171 32.70 12.26 -19.94
CA THR A 171 32.90 13.60 -20.48
C THR A 171 31.77 14.53 -20.06
N VAL A 172 32.11 15.77 -19.69
CA VAL A 172 31.10 16.78 -19.36
C VAL A 172 30.50 17.33 -20.66
N LYS A 173 29.19 17.16 -20.83
CA LYS A 173 28.40 17.76 -21.90
C LYS A 173 27.71 19.01 -21.38
N LYS A 174 27.49 19.98 -22.27
CA LYS A 174 26.79 21.23 -21.97
C LYS A 174 25.68 21.42 -23.00
N THR A 175 24.46 21.68 -22.57
CA THR A 175 23.31 21.86 -23.48
C THR A 175 22.38 22.93 -22.93
N LEU A 176 21.96 23.86 -23.77
CA LEU A 176 20.94 24.86 -23.42
C LEU A 176 19.59 24.15 -23.34
N LEU A 177 19.00 24.11 -22.15
CA LEU A 177 17.73 23.42 -21.89
C LEU A 177 16.79 24.33 -21.11
N ARG A 178 15.50 24.19 -21.41
CA ARG A 178 14.43 24.70 -20.57
C ARG A 178 13.87 23.56 -19.73
N CYS A 179 14.02 23.66 -18.42
CA CYS A 179 13.71 22.62 -17.47
C CYS A 179 12.75 23.10 -16.39
N LEU A 180 11.93 22.18 -15.88
CA LEU A 180 11.20 22.34 -14.64
C LEU A 180 12.12 21.89 -13.49
N LYS A 181 12.42 22.80 -12.58
CA LYS A 181 13.24 22.54 -11.40
C LYS A 181 12.36 22.02 -10.27
N CYS A 182 12.70 20.83 -9.79
CA CYS A 182 11.97 20.13 -8.74
C CYS A 182 12.89 19.64 -7.62
N THR A 183 12.28 19.22 -6.52
CA THR A 183 12.93 18.49 -5.43
C THR A 183 12.23 17.15 -5.24
N SER A 184 12.99 16.06 -5.23
CA SER A 184 12.48 14.72 -4.92
C SER A 184 12.10 14.58 -3.43
N GLU A 185 11.44 13.47 -3.08
CA GLU A 185 11.15 13.11 -1.69
C GLU A 185 12.41 13.01 -0.81
N SER A 186 13.57 12.68 -1.40
CA SER A 186 14.86 12.61 -0.71
C SER A 186 15.55 13.97 -0.54
N GLY A 187 14.94 15.06 -1.02
CA GLY A 187 15.54 16.40 -1.00
C GLY A 187 16.52 16.66 -2.15
N GLN A 188 16.65 15.74 -3.11
CA GLN A 188 17.56 15.90 -4.25
C GLN A 188 16.97 16.87 -5.28
N GLU A 189 17.82 17.76 -5.81
CA GLU A 189 17.44 18.65 -6.91
C GLU A 189 17.39 17.88 -8.23
N VAL A 190 16.27 18.00 -8.92
CA VAL A 190 16.00 17.34 -10.20
C VAL A 190 15.55 18.38 -11.22
N LEU A 191 16.15 18.35 -12.42
CA LEU A 191 15.71 19.14 -13.56
C LEU A 191 15.05 18.23 -14.59
N PHE A 192 13.78 18.48 -14.86
CA PHE A 192 13.02 17.79 -15.89
C PHE A 192 12.96 18.64 -17.16
N PRO A 193 13.51 18.19 -18.29
CA PRO A 193 13.39 18.89 -19.57
C PRO A 193 11.93 19.06 -19.99
N PHE A 194 11.58 20.18 -20.61
CA PHE A 194 10.19 20.47 -21.01
C PHE A 194 9.63 19.51 -22.07
N ASP A 195 10.49 18.98 -22.93
CA ASP A 195 10.20 17.99 -23.96
C ASP A 195 10.10 16.55 -23.42
N LEU A 196 10.28 16.35 -22.11
CA LEU A 196 10.13 15.05 -21.47
C LEU A 196 8.66 14.62 -21.45
N ASP A 197 8.40 13.50 -22.12
CA ASP A 197 7.14 12.77 -22.09
C ASP A 197 7.01 11.90 -20.83
N GLY A 198 5.79 11.73 -20.34
CA GLY A 198 5.50 10.90 -19.17
C GLY A 198 4.01 10.83 -18.82
N GLU A 199 3.75 10.45 -17.57
CA GLU A 199 2.41 10.47 -16.98
C GLU A 199 2.47 11.14 -15.63
N PHE A 200 2.11 12.42 -15.62
CA PHE A 200 2.20 13.27 -14.45
C PHE A 200 0.81 13.57 -13.89
N TYR A 201 0.66 13.44 -12.58
CA TYR A 201 -0.58 13.69 -11.85
C TYR A 201 -0.34 14.80 -10.84
N VAL A 202 -1.35 15.64 -10.61
CA VAL A 202 -1.27 16.69 -9.60
C VAL A 202 -1.49 16.09 -8.22
N VAL A 203 -0.57 16.30 -7.30
CA VAL A 203 -0.71 15.89 -5.89
C VAL A 203 -1.21 17.07 -5.06
N GLU A 204 -0.60 18.23 -5.24
CA GLU A 204 -0.97 19.46 -4.54
C GLU A 204 -0.96 20.63 -5.51
N ALA A 205 -2.07 21.36 -5.60
CA ALA A 205 -2.15 22.59 -6.38
C ALA A 205 -1.53 23.76 -5.61
N LYS A 206 -0.87 24.68 -6.32
CA LYS A 206 -0.30 25.88 -5.70
C LYS A 206 -1.44 26.82 -5.28
N LYS A 207 -1.43 27.28 -4.02
CA LYS A 207 -2.41 28.24 -3.49
C LYS A 207 -2.13 29.64 -4.02
N THR A 208 -2.27 29.88 -5.32
CA THR A 208 -2.18 31.23 -5.88
C THR A 208 -3.55 31.90 -5.90
N LYS A 209 -3.58 33.21 -5.66
CA LYS A 209 -4.82 34.05 -5.69
C LYS A 209 -5.33 34.32 -7.11
N SER A 210 -4.65 33.81 -8.14
CA SER A 210 -5.08 33.90 -9.52
C SER A 210 -6.28 33.00 -9.74
N LYS A 211 -7.23 33.45 -10.59
CA LYS A 211 -8.48 32.76 -10.91
C LYS A 211 -8.25 31.25 -11.08
N PRO A 212 -9.12 30.39 -10.52
CA PRO A 212 -9.05 28.95 -10.78
C PRO A 212 -8.98 28.76 -12.29
N LEU A 213 -8.05 27.93 -12.77
CA LEU A 213 -8.05 27.52 -14.17
C LEU A 213 -9.35 26.76 -14.39
N GLU A 214 -10.38 27.50 -14.79
CA GLU A 214 -11.70 26.98 -15.05
C GLU A 214 -11.56 25.98 -16.20
N LYS A 215 -11.81 24.70 -15.90
CA LYS A 215 -11.95 23.57 -16.83
C LYS A 215 -10.69 22.87 -17.35
N GLU A 216 -9.60 22.82 -16.61
CA GLU A 216 -8.52 21.91 -17.02
C GLU A 216 -8.77 20.48 -16.51
N GLN A 217 -8.84 19.55 -17.47
CA GLN A 217 -9.12 18.13 -17.28
C GLN A 217 -7.85 17.36 -16.86
N TYR A 218 -7.15 17.80 -15.80
CA TYR A 218 -5.97 17.09 -15.30
C TYR A 218 -6.29 16.22 -14.10
N SER A 219 -5.71 15.02 -14.06
CA SER A 219 -5.97 14.06 -12.98
C SER A 219 -5.18 14.39 -11.73
N TYR A 220 -5.82 14.21 -10.57
CA TYR A 220 -5.17 14.22 -9.28
C TYR A 220 -4.72 12.82 -8.86
N ALA A 221 -3.66 12.78 -8.04
CA ALA A 221 -3.21 11.60 -7.35
C ALA A 221 -3.38 11.77 -5.84
N TYR A 222 -3.91 10.73 -5.19
CA TYR A 222 -4.26 10.74 -3.78
C TYR A 222 -3.70 9.52 -3.06
N THR A 223 -3.28 9.70 -1.81
CA THR A 223 -3.07 8.56 -0.90
C THR A 223 -4.41 8.08 -0.34
N ILE A 224 -4.49 6.83 0.14
CA ILE A 224 -5.71 6.31 0.79
C ILE A 224 -6.12 7.18 1.97
N ASN A 225 -5.16 7.61 2.79
CA ASN A 225 -5.41 8.53 3.90
C ASN A 225 -6.07 9.83 3.46
N THR A 226 -5.66 10.39 2.31
CA THR A 226 -6.26 11.60 1.75
C THR A 226 -7.71 11.34 1.31
N LEU A 227 -7.94 10.26 0.56
CA LEU A 227 -9.29 9.90 0.08
C LEU A 227 -10.28 9.64 1.22
N VAL A 228 -9.84 8.95 2.29
CA VAL A 228 -10.67 8.71 3.47
C VAL A 228 -11.03 10.02 4.16
N ARG A 229 -10.06 10.93 4.36
CA ARG A 229 -10.29 12.25 4.98
C ARG A 229 -11.22 13.14 4.16
N MET A 230 -11.20 13.02 2.84
CA MET A 230 -12.08 13.75 1.93
C MET A 230 -13.53 13.22 1.93
N GLY A 231 -13.79 12.04 2.51
CA GLY A 231 -15.11 11.42 2.46
C GLY A 231 -15.50 10.92 1.07
N THR A 232 -14.51 10.62 0.22
CA THR A 232 -14.72 10.21 -1.19
C THR A 232 -15.62 8.98 -1.31
N PHE A 233 -15.57 8.07 -0.34
CA PHE A 233 -16.19 6.75 -0.40
C PHE A 233 -17.65 6.71 0.08
N THR A 234 -18.37 7.81 -0.03
CA THR A 234 -19.83 7.85 0.21
C THR A 234 -20.64 7.15 -0.89
N LYS A 235 -20.00 6.84 -2.02
CA LYS A 235 -20.54 6.08 -3.15
C LYS A 235 -19.54 5.00 -3.58
N PRO A 236 -19.97 3.96 -4.32
CA PRO A 236 -19.04 2.99 -4.90
C PRO A 236 -18.00 3.68 -5.80
N THR A 237 -16.75 3.71 -5.34
CA THR A 237 -15.65 4.41 -6.02
C THR A 237 -14.69 3.41 -6.64
N ARG A 238 -14.23 3.71 -7.86
CA ARG A 238 -13.15 2.94 -8.49
C ARG A 238 -11.84 3.71 -8.41
N LEU A 239 -10.79 3.03 -7.95
CA LEU A 239 -9.45 3.58 -7.83
C LEU A 239 -8.50 2.85 -8.78
N LYS A 240 -7.54 3.57 -9.37
CA LYS A 240 -6.38 2.96 -10.05
C LYS A 240 -5.13 3.25 -9.23
N LEU A 241 -4.38 2.22 -8.85
CA LEU A 241 -3.05 2.36 -8.28
C LEU A 241 -2.10 2.89 -9.36
N LEU A 242 -1.58 4.09 -9.14
CA LEU A 242 -0.64 4.77 -10.05
C LEU A 242 0.82 4.45 -9.70
N CYS A 243 1.13 4.42 -8.41
CA CYS A 243 2.47 4.19 -7.89
C CYS A 243 2.36 3.50 -6.52
N GLY A 244 3.14 2.44 -6.31
CA GLY A 244 3.16 1.65 -5.08
C GLY A 244 3.29 0.16 -5.36
N GLU A 245 3.62 -0.61 -4.33
CA GLU A 245 3.81 -2.06 -4.44
C GLU A 245 2.47 -2.77 -4.64
N PRO A 246 2.36 -3.70 -5.60
CA PRO A 246 1.17 -4.55 -5.75
C PRO A 246 1.05 -5.52 -4.55
N PRO A 247 -0.08 -6.24 -4.41
CA PRO A 247 -0.21 -7.25 -3.37
C PRO A 247 0.90 -8.30 -3.46
N SER A 248 1.53 -8.62 -2.32
CA SER A 248 2.64 -9.58 -2.26
C SER A 248 2.24 -11.00 -2.66
N LYS A 249 0.95 -11.35 -2.55
CA LYS A 249 0.40 -12.61 -3.05
C LYS A 249 -0.11 -12.44 -4.48
N PRO A 250 0.38 -13.22 -5.46
CA PRO A 250 -0.13 -13.21 -6.82
C PRO A 250 -1.64 -13.46 -6.86
N CYS A 251 -2.39 -12.54 -7.46
CA CYS A 251 -3.86 -12.58 -7.48
C CYS A 251 -4.49 -12.04 -8.77
N GLY A 252 -3.70 -11.94 -9.85
CA GLY A 252 -4.15 -11.30 -11.09
C GLY A 252 -4.45 -9.82 -10.90
N PHE A 253 -3.66 -9.13 -10.06
CA PHE A 253 -3.87 -7.73 -9.71
C PHE A 253 -3.76 -6.83 -10.95
N THR A 254 -4.80 -6.04 -11.22
CA THR A 254 -4.90 -5.20 -12.44
C THR A 254 -4.57 -3.73 -12.21
N SER A 255 -4.16 -3.35 -10.98
CA SER A 255 -4.11 -1.98 -10.47
C SER A 255 -5.47 -1.30 -10.27
N ILE A 256 -6.58 -1.88 -10.74
CA ILE A 256 -7.90 -1.28 -10.64
C ILE A 256 -8.71 -1.94 -9.53
N LEU A 257 -9.24 -1.09 -8.67
CA LEU A 257 -9.89 -1.43 -7.42
C LEU A 257 -11.29 -0.85 -7.40
N LYS A 258 -12.28 -1.65 -7.03
CA LYS A 258 -13.60 -1.15 -6.65
C LYS A 258 -13.71 -1.16 -5.15
N VAL A 259 -13.79 0.01 -4.54
CA VAL A 259 -13.97 0.13 -3.10
C VAL A 259 -15.34 -0.37 -2.73
N VAL A 260 -15.36 -1.30 -1.77
CA VAL A 260 -16.58 -1.90 -1.22
C VAL A 260 -16.90 -1.25 0.11
N ASP A 261 -15.89 -1.08 0.97
CA ASP A 261 -16.13 -0.72 2.35
C ASP A 261 -14.88 -0.14 3.06
N ILE A 262 -15.09 0.56 4.18
CA ILE A 262 -14.05 1.09 5.07
C ILE A 262 -14.34 0.67 6.50
N VAL A 263 -13.42 -0.09 7.08
CA VAL A 263 -13.56 -0.63 8.44
C VAL A 263 -12.53 -0.01 9.36
N ARG A 264 -12.93 0.28 10.60
CA ARG A 264 -12.00 0.48 11.71
C ARG A 264 -11.88 -0.82 12.47
N ASP A 265 -10.74 -1.50 12.35
CA ASP A 265 -10.54 -2.80 12.97
C ASP A 265 -9.37 -2.79 13.98
N LYS A 266 -9.42 -3.78 14.87
CA LYS A 266 -8.34 -4.11 15.79
C LYS A 266 -7.80 -5.48 15.41
N THR A 267 -6.50 -5.58 15.17
CA THR A 267 -5.85 -6.81 14.71
C THR A 267 -4.55 -7.05 15.45
N VAL A 268 -4.00 -8.26 15.34
CA VAL A 268 -2.67 -8.60 15.84
C VAL A 268 -1.86 -9.19 14.71
N VAL A 269 -0.62 -8.70 14.56
CA VAL A 269 0.36 -9.33 13.68
C VAL A 269 0.93 -10.54 14.39
N ALA A 270 0.90 -11.67 13.70
CA ALA A 270 1.46 -12.91 14.18
C ALA A 270 2.40 -13.53 13.14
N CYS A 271 3.20 -14.49 13.58
CA CYS A 271 4.02 -15.35 12.73
C CYS A 271 3.79 -16.81 13.07
N THR A 272 3.84 -17.70 12.08
CA THR A 272 3.88 -19.14 12.33
C THR A 272 5.12 -19.55 13.08
N LEU A 273 4.97 -20.55 13.96
CA LEU A 273 6.09 -21.29 14.54
C LEU A 273 6.38 -22.53 13.70
N SER A 274 6.70 -22.30 12.43
CA SER A 274 7.08 -23.33 11.44
C SER A 274 8.42 -22.96 10.78
N PRO A 275 9.14 -23.92 10.17
CA PRO A 275 10.34 -23.61 9.39
C PRO A 275 10.07 -22.62 8.23
N ASP A 276 8.89 -22.71 7.62
CA ASP A 276 8.38 -21.76 6.63
C ASP A 276 7.59 -20.64 7.33
N GLN A 277 8.31 -19.65 7.87
CA GLN A 277 7.74 -18.56 8.66
C GLN A 277 6.86 -17.65 7.80
N LYS A 278 5.60 -17.47 8.19
CA LYS A 278 4.63 -16.64 7.47
C LYS A 278 3.97 -15.64 8.41
N LEU A 279 3.89 -14.40 7.94
CA LEU A 279 3.14 -13.34 8.62
C LEU A 279 1.66 -13.44 8.31
N LEU A 280 0.86 -13.20 9.34
CA LEU A 280 -0.59 -13.10 9.25
C LEU A 280 -1.10 -12.01 10.17
N GLU A 281 -2.31 -11.56 9.84
CA GLU A 281 -3.03 -10.58 10.63
C GLU A 281 -4.30 -11.23 11.18
N LEU A 282 -4.37 -11.34 12.50
CA LEU A 282 -5.49 -11.98 13.22
C LEU A 282 -6.47 -10.91 13.70
N PRO A 283 -7.78 -11.01 13.37
CA PRO A 283 -8.76 -10.06 13.84
C PRO A 283 -9.02 -10.24 15.34
N VAL A 284 -9.00 -9.15 16.11
CA VAL A 284 -9.35 -9.14 17.54
C VAL A 284 -10.86 -9.04 17.66
N THR A 285 -11.52 -10.18 17.52
CA THR A 285 -12.98 -10.33 17.55
C THR A 285 -13.39 -11.40 18.55
N PRO A 286 -14.68 -11.53 18.92
CA PRO A 286 -15.15 -12.56 19.83
C PRO A 286 -14.90 -14.00 19.35
N PHE A 287 -14.71 -14.20 18.05
CA PHE A 287 -14.41 -15.49 17.44
C PHE A 287 -13.42 -15.33 16.27
N PRO A 288 -12.48 -16.26 16.05
CA PRO A 288 -12.34 -17.55 16.71
C PRO A 288 -11.76 -17.46 18.13
N LEU A 289 -11.86 -18.57 18.88
CA LEU A 289 -11.25 -18.71 20.20
C LEU A 289 -9.85 -19.30 20.08
N PHE A 290 -8.97 -18.91 20.99
CA PHE A 290 -7.56 -19.29 21.02
C PHE A 290 -7.19 -19.87 22.39
N GLN A 291 -6.18 -20.72 22.41
CA GLN A 291 -5.51 -21.17 23.63
C GLN A 291 -4.11 -20.54 23.70
N LYS A 292 -3.74 -20.01 24.87
CA LYS A 292 -2.43 -19.42 25.12
C LYS A 292 -1.47 -20.51 25.62
N ALA A 293 -0.22 -20.49 25.17
CA ALA A 293 0.81 -21.35 25.75
C ALA A 293 1.17 -20.86 27.16
N THR A 294 1.28 -21.77 28.13
CA THR A 294 1.54 -21.45 29.54
C THR A 294 2.98 -21.71 29.96
N ASN A 295 3.81 -22.28 29.09
CA ASN A 295 5.25 -22.42 29.31
C ASN A 295 5.93 -21.05 29.15
N GLU A 296 6.62 -20.59 30.19
CA GLU A 296 7.35 -19.32 30.16
C GLU A 296 8.69 -19.44 29.41
N ASP A 297 9.28 -20.64 29.41
CA ASP A 297 10.56 -20.98 28.80
C ASP A 297 10.54 -21.08 27.26
N LEU A 298 9.35 -21.17 26.64
CA LEU A 298 9.21 -21.28 25.19
C LEU A 298 9.78 -20.08 24.42
N ILE A 299 9.87 -18.91 25.03
CA ILE A 299 10.43 -17.73 24.38
C ILE A 299 11.93 -17.92 24.10
N GLU A 300 12.61 -18.75 24.91
CA GLU A 300 14.04 -19.01 24.75
C GLU A 300 14.36 -20.03 23.66
N GLU A 301 13.34 -20.75 23.16
CA GLU A 301 13.46 -21.75 22.11
C GLU A 301 13.92 -21.15 20.78
N LYS A 302 14.80 -21.88 20.08
CA LYS A 302 15.43 -21.42 18.83
C LYS A 302 14.39 -20.98 17.80
N VAL A 303 13.35 -21.79 17.59
CA VAL A 303 12.27 -21.52 16.61
C VAL A 303 11.52 -20.24 16.95
N VAL A 304 11.27 -19.98 18.24
CA VAL A 304 10.54 -18.78 18.69
C VAL A 304 11.41 -17.54 18.56
N LYS A 305 12.70 -17.62 18.91
CA LYS A 305 13.68 -16.54 18.68
C LYS A 305 13.82 -16.18 17.20
N GLU A 306 13.85 -17.18 16.33
CA GLU A 306 13.89 -16.97 14.88
C GLU A 306 12.61 -16.28 14.39
N ALA A 307 11.43 -16.75 14.81
CA ALA A 307 10.15 -16.13 14.45
C ALA A 307 10.04 -14.69 14.96
N LEU A 308 10.51 -14.42 16.18
CA LEU A 308 10.55 -13.07 16.74
C LEU A 308 11.49 -12.15 15.95
N ARG A 309 12.66 -12.64 15.53
CA ARG A 309 13.57 -11.88 14.67
C ARG A 309 12.92 -11.57 13.32
N PHE A 310 12.26 -12.56 12.72
CA PHE A 310 11.53 -12.38 11.47
C PHE A 310 10.41 -11.36 11.59
N LEU A 311 9.63 -11.39 12.68
CA LEU A 311 8.60 -10.39 12.99
C LEU A 311 9.17 -8.99 13.12
N LYS A 312 10.24 -8.82 13.91
CA LYS A 312 10.90 -7.51 14.10
C LYS A 312 11.39 -6.91 12.78
N SER A 313 11.86 -7.73 11.84
CA SER A 313 12.37 -7.25 10.56
C SER A 313 11.29 -6.99 9.51
N ASN A 314 10.12 -7.63 9.61
CA ASN A 314 9.14 -7.66 8.51
C ASN A 314 7.75 -7.10 8.88
N ALA A 315 7.40 -6.99 10.17
CA ALA A 315 6.06 -6.58 10.59
C ALA A 315 5.68 -5.19 10.06
N ASP A 316 6.55 -4.19 10.20
CA ASP A 316 6.27 -2.81 9.79
C ASP A 316 6.00 -2.68 8.29
N LYS A 317 6.74 -3.43 7.47
CA LYS A 317 6.49 -3.50 6.02
C LYS A 317 5.17 -4.20 5.75
N TYR A 318 4.97 -5.38 6.35
CA TYR A 318 3.78 -6.21 6.16
C TYR A 318 2.48 -5.48 6.50
N VAL A 319 2.44 -4.72 7.59
CA VAL A 319 1.22 -4.00 8.00
C VAL A 319 0.84 -2.91 7.02
N CYS A 320 1.82 -2.35 6.30
CA CYS A 320 1.63 -1.32 5.30
C CYS A 320 1.34 -1.86 3.89
N GLU A 321 1.35 -3.17 3.64
CA GLU A 321 1.10 -3.76 2.31
C GLU A 321 -0.39 -3.98 1.99
N ILE A 322 -0.73 -3.99 0.68
CA ILE A 322 -2.03 -4.48 0.20
C ILE A 322 -2.08 -5.99 0.37
N LYS A 323 -3.12 -6.49 1.05
CA LYS A 323 -3.27 -7.91 1.35
C LYS A 323 -4.45 -8.49 0.59
N VAL A 324 -4.29 -9.68 0.05
CA VAL A 324 -5.42 -10.47 -0.47
C VAL A 324 -6.15 -11.09 0.72
N ARG A 325 -7.44 -10.80 0.90
CA ARG A 325 -8.25 -11.36 1.98
C ARG A 325 -8.46 -12.84 1.72
N THR A 326 -7.88 -13.69 2.58
CA THR A 326 -8.21 -15.11 2.60
C THR A 326 -9.62 -15.25 3.16
N LYS A 327 -10.56 -15.79 2.37
CA LYS A 327 -11.86 -16.17 2.90
C LYS A 327 -11.67 -17.40 3.80
N VAL A 328 -12.14 -17.31 5.04
CA VAL A 328 -12.17 -18.42 5.99
C VAL A 328 -13.64 -18.69 6.30
N ASN A 329 -14.09 -19.93 6.09
CA ASN A 329 -15.45 -20.30 6.43
C ASN A 329 -15.49 -20.52 7.94
N LEU A 330 -16.16 -19.63 8.65
CA LEU A 330 -16.49 -19.78 10.06
C LEU A 330 -17.91 -20.35 10.13
N GLU A 331 -18.05 -21.66 10.35
CA GLU A 331 -19.37 -22.26 10.56
C GLU A 331 -19.95 -21.78 11.91
N THR A 332 -21.05 -21.03 11.89
CA THR A 332 -21.80 -20.71 13.10
C THR A 332 -22.73 -21.87 13.46
N LYS A 333 -22.67 -22.35 14.71
CA LYS A 333 -23.61 -23.38 15.20
C LYS A 333 -25.03 -22.82 15.20
N GLY A 334 -25.90 -23.37 14.34
CA GLY A 334 -27.33 -23.56 14.57
C GLY A 334 -28.13 -22.35 15.06
N LYS A 335 -28.43 -21.41 14.15
CA LYS A 335 -29.74 -20.73 14.15
C LYS A 335 -30.42 -21.08 12.83
N LYS A 336 -31.65 -21.62 12.92
CA LYS A 336 -32.51 -21.93 11.78
C LYS A 336 -32.47 -20.79 10.76
N GLU A 337 -32.32 -21.16 9.48
CA GLU A 337 -32.30 -20.28 8.33
C GLU A 337 -33.42 -19.22 8.41
N ASN A 338 -33.03 -17.99 8.71
CA ASN A 338 -33.69 -16.83 8.15
C ASN A 338 -32.75 -16.31 7.06
N LYS A 339 -33.31 -16.11 5.86
CA LYS A 339 -32.64 -15.63 4.64
C LYS A 339 -31.48 -14.67 4.95
N PRO A 340 -30.34 -14.78 4.23
CA PRO A 340 -29.20 -13.91 4.46
C PRO A 340 -29.63 -12.45 4.28
N ARG A 341 -29.67 -11.70 5.38
CA ARG A 341 -29.55 -10.24 5.31
C ARG A 341 -28.10 -9.95 4.88
N PRO A 342 -27.87 -8.95 4.02
CA PRO A 342 -26.53 -8.53 3.66
C PRO A 342 -25.75 -8.29 4.95
N VAL A 343 -24.58 -8.91 5.04
CA VAL A 343 -23.68 -8.79 6.18
C VAL A 343 -23.39 -7.30 6.36
N THR A 344 -23.93 -6.73 7.43
CA THR A 344 -23.44 -5.45 7.94
C THR A 344 -21.97 -5.65 8.24
N THR A 345 -21.17 -4.85 7.57
CA THR A 345 -19.75 -4.74 7.77
C THR A 345 -19.37 -4.73 9.25
N LEU A 346 -18.41 -5.57 9.61
CA LEU A 346 -17.59 -5.48 10.82
C LEU A 346 -16.12 -5.49 10.45
#